data_AF-A0A2D3VM47-F1
#
_entry.id   AF-A0A2D3VM47-F1
#
_cell.length_a   1.000
_cell.length_b   1.000
_cell.length_c   1.000
_cell.angle_alpha   90.00
_cell.angle_beta   90.00
_cell.angle_gamma   90.00
#
_symmetry.space_group_name_H-M   'P 1'
#
loop_
_entity.id
_entity.type
_entity.pdbx_description
1 polymer ?
#
loop_
_entity_poly.entity_id
_entity_poly.type
_entity_poly.pdbx_seq_one_letter_code
_entity_poly.pdbx_strand_id
1 'polypeptide(L)'
;MLNTLYSGNRLRVDFSKTPQQIEVPNLLQLQQSSYDKFLMLDDKDRTLSGIESVFQSVFPIHDTQNRLTVEYIGSEVGKPKYTVRECMERGLTYAVSLRMKTRLVLWDRDENTKEKLGVKDIKEQSIFVRDIPLMTDRTSFIINGVERVVVNQLHRSPGVIFKEEESTTSGNKLIYTGQIIPDRGSWLYFEYDPKDILYMRINKRRKVPVTI
;
A
#
# COMPACT_ATOMS: atom_id res chain seq x y z
N MET A 1 -4.55 47.96 -11.45
CA MET A 1 -3.25 47.96 -10.74
C MET A 1 -2.47 46.78 -11.27
N LEU A 2 -1.20 46.96 -11.62
CA LEU A 2 -0.35 45.84 -12.05
C LEU A 2 -0.14 44.93 -10.84
N ASN A 3 -0.41 43.65 -10.98
CA ASN A 3 -0.05 42.68 -9.96
C ASN A 3 1.48 42.66 -9.89
N THR A 4 2.05 42.74 -8.69
CA THR A 4 3.50 42.65 -8.48
C THR A 4 3.79 41.37 -7.72
N LEU A 5 4.53 40.46 -8.37
CA LEU A 5 5.01 39.25 -7.71
C LEU A 5 6.33 39.57 -7.02
N TYR A 6 6.40 39.32 -5.71
CA TYR A 6 7.64 39.46 -4.94
C TYR A 6 8.54 38.26 -5.23
N SER A 7 9.58 38.44 -6.06
CA SER A 7 10.59 37.41 -6.31
C SER A 7 11.85 37.74 -5.52
N GLY A 8 11.81 37.54 -4.19
CA GLY A 8 12.92 37.89 -3.30
C GLY A 8 13.28 39.37 -3.43
N ASN A 9 14.50 39.68 -3.86
CA ASN A 9 15.00 41.06 -3.99
C ASN A 9 14.67 41.74 -5.33
N ARG A 10 13.95 41.09 -6.25
CA ARG A 10 13.63 41.65 -7.57
C ARG A 10 12.12 41.75 -7.78
N LEU A 11 11.65 42.93 -8.17
CA LEU A 11 10.27 43.15 -8.57
C LEU A 11 10.02 42.54 -9.96
N ARG A 12 9.00 41.69 -10.06
CA ARG A 12 8.51 41.16 -11.33
C ARG A 12 7.11 41.72 -11.59
N VAL A 13 6.97 42.42 -12.72
CA VAL A 13 5.68 42.93 -13.19
C VAL A 13 4.85 41.76 -13.71
N ASP A 14 3.63 41.60 -13.22
CA ASP A 14 2.65 40.64 -13.70
C ASP A 14 1.57 41.34 -14.53
N PHE A 15 1.38 40.86 -15.76
CA PHE A 15 0.43 41.39 -16.74
C PHE A 15 -0.89 40.59 -16.78
N SER A 16 -1.06 39.64 -15.85
CA SER A 16 -2.26 38.81 -15.76
C SER A 16 -3.50 39.67 -15.52
N LYS A 17 -4.53 39.48 -16.37
CA LYS A 17 -5.81 40.21 -16.27
C LYS A 17 -6.80 39.53 -15.34
N THR A 18 -6.65 38.23 -15.13
CA THR A 18 -7.53 37.42 -14.27
C THR A 18 -6.93 37.33 -12.88
N PRO A 19 -7.71 37.54 -11.80
CA PRO A 19 -7.20 37.41 -10.44
C PRO A 19 -6.94 35.93 -10.11
N GLN A 20 -5.82 35.68 -9.43
CA GLN A 20 -5.53 34.37 -8.86
C GLN A 20 -6.47 34.11 -7.67
N GLN A 21 -7.40 33.17 -7.82
CA GLN A 21 -8.34 32.79 -6.75
C GLN A 21 -7.80 31.71 -5.81
N ILE A 22 -6.83 30.93 -6.29
CA ILE A 22 -6.27 29.77 -5.58
C ILE A 22 -4.75 29.89 -5.63
N GLU A 23 -4.11 29.79 -4.47
CA GLU A 23 -2.65 29.79 -4.36
C GLU A 23 -2.04 28.51 -4.94
N VAL A 24 -0.79 28.59 -5.38
CA VAL A 24 -0.08 27.41 -5.86
C VAL A 24 0.16 26.49 -4.66
N PRO A 25 -0.35 25.24 -4.67
CA PRO A 25 -0.19 24.34 -3.55
C PRO A 25 1.27 23.86 -3.44
N ASN A 26 1.62 23.27 -2.30
CA ASN A 26 2.89 22.58 -2.16
C ASN A 26 2.97 21.41 -3.16
N LEU A 27 3.85 21.55 -4.14
CA LEU A 27 4.01 20.59 -5.24
C LEU A 27 4.56 19.23 -4.77
N LEU A 28 5.15 19.16 -3.58
CA LEU A 28 5.69 17.95 -2.96
C LEU A 28 4.71 17.29 -1.97
N GLN A 29 3.58 17.95 -1.70
CA GLN A 29 2.61 17.52 -0.68
C GLN A 29 2.10 16.10 -0.91
N LEU A 30 1.91 15.70 -2.17
CA LEU A 30 1.42 14.35 -2.48
C LEU A 30 2.35 13.26 -1.93
N GLN A 31 3.67 13.43 -2.09
CA GLN A 31 4.65 12.46 -1.59
C GLN A 31 4.76 12.51 -0.07
N GLN A 32 4.80 13.71 0.51
CA GLN A 32 4.86 13.93 1.96
C GLN A 32 3.64 13.30 2.64
N SER A 33 2.44 13.71 2.27
CA SER A 33 1.20 13.22 2.86
C SER A 33 0.99 11.71 2.70
N SER A 34 1.49 11.11 1.60
CA SER A 34 1.43 9.66 1.39
C SER A 34 2.31 8.92 2.39
N TYR A 35 3.55 9.38 2.55
CA TYR A 35 4.52 8.76 3.46
C TYR A 35 4.21 9.01 4.94
N ASP A 36 3.70 10.20 5.27
CA ASP A 36 3.24 10.54 6.61
C ASP A 36 2.07 9.63 7.04
N LYS A 37 1.11 9.37 6.15
CA LYS A 37 0.03 8.40 6.42
C LYS A 37 0.53 6.97 6.58
N PHE A 38 1.62 6.62 5.91
CA PHE A 38 2.21 5.28 5.99
C PHE A 38 2.83 5.00 7.37
N LEU A 39 3.60 5.95 7.94
CA LEU A 39 4.30 5.76 9.21
C LEU A 39 3.66 6.43 10.43
N MET A 40 3.07 7.61 10.25
CA MET A 40 2.56 8.52 11.30
C MET A 40 3.56 8.71 12.45
N LEU A 41 4.76 9.21 12.16
CA LEU A 41 5.83 9.33 13.17
C LEU A 41 5.54 10.38 14.25
N ASP A 42 4.88 11.46 13.88
CA ASP A 42 4.63 12.61 14.77
C ASP A 42 3.35 12.45 15.61
N ASP A 43 2.48 11.50 15.23
CA ASP A 43 1.23 11.26 15.93
C ASP A 43 1.43 10.36 17.15
N LYS A 44 0.79 10.75 18.27
CA LYS A 44 0.76 9.94 19.50
C LYS A 44 -0.03 8.64 19.31
N ASP A 45 -1.04 8.69 18.44
CA ASP A 45 -1.86 7.55 18.09
C ASP A 45 -1.59 7.14 16.64
N ARG A 46 -0.92 5.99 16.48
CA ARG A 46 -0.53 5.45 15.17
C ARG A 46 -1.51 4.41 14.66
N THR A 47 -2.62 4.16 15.35
CA THR A 47 -3.59 3.10 15.00
C THR A 47 -4.10 3.19 13.56
N LEU A 48 -4.20 4.40 13.00
CA LEU A 48 -4.63 4.66 11.63
C LEU A 48 -3.51 4.61 10.59
N SER A 49 -2.28 4.32 10.99
CA SER A 49 -1.15 4.27 10.06
C SER A 49 -1.26 3.07 9.11
N GLY A 50 -0.70 3.24 7.91
CA GLY A 50 -0.68 2.19 6.91
C GLY A 50 -0.03 0.89 7.42
N ILE A 51 1.05 0.98 8.19
CA ILE A 51 1.71 -0.20 8.77
C ILE A 51 0.84 -0.89 9.82
N GLU A 52 0.23 -0.13 10.72
CA GLU A 52 -0.62 -0.67 11.79
C GLU A 52 -1.83 -1.41 11.20
N SER A 53 -2.49 -0.82 10.19
CA SER A 53 -3.60 -1.48 9.50
C SER A 53 -3.20 -2.80 8.83
N VAL A 54 -2.00 -2.87 8.24
CA VAL A 54 -1.47 -4.11 7.63
C VAL A 54 -1.23 -5.16 8.71
N PHE A 55 -0.59 -4.82 9.83
CA PHE A 55 -0.37 -5.78 10.91
C PHE A 55 -1.69 -6.28 11.50
N GLN A 56 -2.64 -5.39 11.77
CA GLN A 56 -3.97 -5.78 12.25
C GLN A 56 -4.73 -6.67 11.25
N SER A 57 -4.51 -6.51 9.93
CA SER A 57 -5.16 -7.36 8.93
C SER A 57 -4.60 -8.78 8.84
N VAL A 58 -3.38 -9.01 9.32
CA VAL A 58 -2.67 -10.30 9.24
C VAL A 58 -2.83 -11.11 10.54
N PHE A 59 -2.87 -10.42 11.69
CA PHE A 59 -3.01 -11.06 13.00
C PHE A 59 -4.48 -11.11 13.45
N PRO A 60 -4.88 -12.10 14.27
CA PRO A 60 -4.04 -13.14 14.88
C PRO A 60 -3.69 -14.29 13.91
N ILE A 61 -2.54 -14.92 14.15
CA ILE A 61 -2.11 -16.11 13.42
C ILE A 61 -2.26 -17.31 14.34
N HIS A 62 -2.94 -18.35 13.86
CA HIS A 62 -3.14 -19.60 14.57
C HIS A 62 -2.33 -20.74 13.94
N ASP A 63 -1.84 -21.65 14.78
CA ASP A 63 -1.33 -22.93 14.29
C ASP A 63 -2.49 -23.79 13.73
N THR A 64 -2.17 -24.73 12.84
CA THR A 64 -3.07 -25.75 12.28
C THR A 64 -3.91 -26.47 13.33
N GLN A 65 -3.33 -26.70 14.50
CA GLN A 65 -3.99 -27.35 15.63
C GLN A 65 -4.52 -26.36 16.66
N ASN A 66 -4.58 -25.05 16.39
CA ASN A 66 -5.09 -24.01 17.30
C ASN A 66 -4.51 -24.05 18.74
N ARG A 67 -3.33 -24.67 18.95
CA ARG A 67 -2.64 -24.73 20.26
C ARG A 67 -1.86 -23.46 20.56
N LEU A 68 -1.40 -22.80 19.51
CA LEU A 68 -0.61 -21.58 19.56
C LEU A 68 -1.38 -20.48 18.84
N THR A 69 -1.39 -19.30 19.44
CA THR A 69 -1.91 -18.09 18.78
C THR A 69 -0.90 -16.98 18.95
N VAL A 70 -0.52 -16.36 17.84
CA VAL A 70 0.30 -15.15 17.85
C VAL A 70 -0.63 -13.97 17.64
N GLU A 71 -0.61 -13.04 18.59
CA GLU A 71 -1.35 -11.79 18.55
C GLU A 71 -0.40 -10.62 18.35
N TYR A 72 -0.90 -9.60 17.68
CA TYR A 72 -0.22 -8.32 17.51
C TYR A 72 -0.69 -7.35 18.60
N ILE A 73 0.25 -6.74 19.32
CA ILE A 73 -0.05 -5.75 20.37
C ILE A 73 0.15 -4.32 19.83
N GLY A 74 1.20 -4.09 19.05
CA GLY A 74 1.53 -2.76 18.53
C GLY A 74 2.94 -2.69 17.92
N SER A 75 3.25 -1.59 17.23
CA SER A 75 4.58 -1.36 16.66
C SER A 75 5.28 -0.15 17.28
N GLU A 76 6.60 -0.21 17.27
CA GLU A 76 7.47 0.87 17.69
C GLU A 76 8.44 1.19 16.55
N VAL A 77 8.50 2.46 16.18
CA VAL A 77 9.47 2.96 15.21
C VAL A 77 10.57 3.70 15.96
N GLY A 78 11.79 3.21 15.83
CA GLY A 78 12.96 3.83 16.44
C GLY A 78 13.40 5.10 15.72
N LYS A 79 14.43 5.74 16.26
CA LYS A 79 15.06 6.91 15.65
C LYS A 79 16.09 6.49 14.59
N PRO A 80 16.36 7.35 13.58
CA PRO A 80 17.40 7.08 12.61
C PRO A 80 18.77 7.04 13.32
N LYS A 81 19.61 6.07 12.95
CA LYS A 81 20.94 5.88 13.56
C LYS A 81 21.97 6.92 13.12
N TYR A 82 21.79 7.48 11.93
CA TYR A 82 22.72 8.38 11.26
C TYR A 82 21.94 9.52 10.62
N THR A 83 22.61 10.63 10.37
CA THR A 83 22.05 11.74 9.60
C THR A 83 22.09 11.48 8.08
N VAL A 84 21.31 12.23 7.32
CA VAL A 84 21.27 12.15 5.84
C VAL A 84 22.68 12.33 5.25
N ARG A 85 23.49 13.27 5.77
CA ARG A 85 24.86 13.54 5.29
C ARG A 85 25.80 12.37 5.54
N GLU A 86 25.78 11.83 6.77
CA GLU A 86 26.59 10.65 7.11
C GLU A 86 26.23 9.44 6.26
N CYS A 87 24.94 9.25 5.95
CA CYS A 87 24.50 8.18 5.07
C CYS A 87 25.04 8.34 3.65
N MET A 88 25.05 9.56 3.11
CA MET A 88 25.60 9.84 1.78
C MET A 88 27.12 9.61 1.73
N GLU A 89 27.87 10.12 2.71
CA GLU A 89 29.34 10.00 2.75
C GLU A 89 29.81 8.55 2.97
N ARG A 90 29.10 7.80 3.82
CA ARG A 90 29.49 6.43 4.19
C ARG A 90 28.85 5.35 3.32
N GLY A 91 28.03 5.71 2.33
CA GLY A 91 27.34 4.73 1.49
C GLY A 91 26.23 3.95 2.21
N LEU A 92 25.60 4.51 3.25
CA LEU A 92 24.57 3.85 4.06
C LEU A 92 23.15 4.26 3.61
N THR A 93 22.15 3.50 4.05
CA THR A 93 20.73 3.85 3.86
C THR A 93 20.22 4.65 5.06
N TYR A 94 19.56 5.78 4.82
CA TYR A 94 18.92 6.57 5.86
C TYR A 94 17.58 5.92 6.23
N ALA A 95 17.51 5.28 7.39
CA ALA A 95 16.38 4.43 7.78
C ALA A 95 16.12 4.43 9.29
N VAL A 96 14.90 4.05 9.65
CA VAL A 96 14.42 3.83 11.02
C VAL A 96 14.11 2.36 11.28
N SER A 97 14.36 1.89 12.49
CA SER A 97 14.12 0.49 12.87
C SER A 97 12.66 0.30 13.26
N LEU A 98 11.94 -0.58 12.55
CA LEU A 98 10.60 -1.01 12.91
C LEU A 98 10.65 -2.27 13.77
N ARG A 99 10.06 -2.18 14.97
CA ARG A 99 9.87 -3.30 15.88
C ARG A 99 8.39 -3.54 16.10
N MET A 100 8.00 -4.79 16.22
CA MET A 100 6.63 -5.22 16.45
C MET A 100 6.55 -5.95 17.79
N LYS A 101 5.62 -5.56 18.65
CA LYS A 101 5.30 -6.24 19.90
C LYS A 101 4.27 -7.32 19.60
N THR A 102 4.64 -8.56 19.84
CA THR A 102 3.78 -9.73 19.65
C THR A 102 3.56 -10.46 20.96
N ARG A 103 2.41 -11.10 21.09
CA ARG A 103 2.08 -12.01 22.19
C ARG A 103 1.86 -13.41 21.63
N LEU A 104 2.60 -14.38 22.16
CA LEU A 104 2.36 -15.80 21.93
C LEU A 104 1.52 -16.35 23.08
N VAL A 105 0.31 -16.81 22.76
CA VAL A 105 -0.61 -17.47 23.68
C VAL A 105 -0.58 -18.97 23.44
N LEU A 106 -0.23 -19.73 24.48
CA LEU A 106 -0.36 -21.19 24.50
C LEU A 106 -1.72 -21.54 25.08
N TRP A 107 -2.51 -22.29 24.33
CA TRP A 107 -3.80 -22.80 24.78
C TRP A 107 -3.64 -24.19 25.36
N ASP A 108 -4.26 -24.43 26.52
CA ASP A 108 -4.39 -25.78 27.06
C ASP A 108 -5.58 -26.49 26.39
N ARG A 109 -5.39 -27.75 25.99
CA ARG A 109 -6.42 -28.54 25.32
C ARG A 109 -6.59 -29.87 26.03
N ASP A 110 -7.85 -30.26 26.19
CA ASP A 110 -8.18 -31.63 26.58
C ASP A 110 -7.84 -32.58 25.43
N GLU A 111 -7.04 -33.62 25.70
CA GLU A 111 -6.62 -34.59 24.69
C GLU A 111 -7.82 -35.38 24.12
N ASN A 112 -8.94 -35.45 24.84
CA ASN A 112 -10.12 -36.21 24.45
C ASN A 112 -11.16 -35.40 23.68
N THR A 113 -11.45 -34.16 24.08
CA THR A 113 -12.50 -33.32 23.46
C THR A 113 -11.97 -32.27 22.49
N LYS A 114 -10.66 -32.01 22.49
CA LYS A 114 -10.00 -30.93 21.72
C LYS A 114 -10.57 -29.54 22.01
N GLU A 115 -11.35 -29.34 23.07
CA GLU A 115 -11.85 -28.02 23.44
C GLU A 115 -10.76 -27.20 24.14
N LYS A 116 -10.84 -25.86 24.04
CA LYS A 116 -9.90 -24.95 24.71
C LYS A 116 -10.28 -24.89 26.19
N LEU A 117 -9.50 -25.53 27.06
CA LEU A 117 -9.74 -25.53 28.51
C LEU A 117 -9.34 -24.21 29.17
N GLY A 118 -8.37 -23.50 28.59
CA GLY A 118 -7.90 -22.21 29.10
C GLY A 118 -6.58 -21.76 28.47
N VAL A 119 -6.05 -20.64 28.96
CA VAL A 119 -4.70 -20.16 28.58
C VAL A 119 -3.67 -20.83 29.49
N LYS A 120 -2.72 -21.55 28.89
CA LYS A 120 -1.63 -22.21 29.58
C LYS A 120 -0.49 -21.25 29.92
N ASP A 121 -0.09 -20.44 28.95
CA ASP A 121 1.04 -19.51 29.08
C ASP A 121 0.90 -18.35 28.08
N ILE A 122 1.47 -17.21 28.45
CA ILE A 122 1.51 -16.00 27.62
C ILE A 122 2.93 -15.46 27.62
N LYS A 123 3.51 -15.33 26.43
CA LYS A 123 4.84 -14.73 26.24
C LYS A 123 4.75 -13.52 25.33
N GLU A 124 5.18 -12.36 25.83
CA GLU A 124 5.26 -11.13 25.05
C GLU A 124 6.70 -10.85 24.65
N GLN A 125 6.90 -10.47 23.39
CA GLN A 125 8.23 -10.13 22.88
C GLN A 125 8.16 -9.05 21.82
N SER A 126 9.13 -8.13 21.87
CA SER A 126 9.40 -7.17 20.80
C SER A 126 10.33 -7.79 19.76
N ILE A 127 9.84 -7.95 18.55
CA ILE A 127 10.56 -8.55 17.42
C ILE A 127 10.99 -7.43 16.47
N PHE A 128 12.25 -7.45 16.04
CA PHE A 128 12.72 -6.58 14.96
C PHE A 128 12.13 -7.07 13.62
N VAL A 129 11.38 -6.20 12.95
CA VAL A 129 10.75 -6.53 11.66
C VAL A 129 11.70 -6.18 10.53
N ARG A 130 12.03 -4.90 10.39
CA ARG A 130 12.90 -4.38 9.33
C ARG A 130 13.30 -2.94 9.58
N ASP A 131 14.35 -2.49 8.91
CA ASP A 131 14.63 -1.06 8.77
C ASP A 131 13.84 -0.47 7.60
N ILE A 132 13.15 0.64 7.82
CA ILE A 132 12.34 1.36 6.83
C ILE A 132 13.11 2.62 6.40
N PRO A 133 13.43 2.80 5.11
CA PRO A 133 14.05 4.03 4.62
C PRO A 133 13.18 5.23 4.93
N LEU A 134 13.76 6.25 5.58
CA LEU A 134 13.06 7.45 6.02
C LEU A 134 13.11 8.53 4.93
N MET A 135 12.00 9.21 4.71
CA MET A 135 11.93 10.32 3.74
C MET A 135 12.71 11.54 4.28
N THR A 136 13.49 12.18 3.42
CA THR A 136 14.18 13.45 3.73
C THR A 136 13.25 14.65 3.52
N ASP A 137 13.65 15.82 4.00
CA ASP A 137 12.92 17.09 3.77
C ASP A 137 12.72 17.41 2.28
N ARG A 138 13.53 16.82 1.40
CA ARG A 138 13.46 16.99 -0.06
C ARG A 138 12.54 15.97 -0.75
N THR A 139 11.76 15.19 0.01
CA THR A 139 10.91 14.11 -0.51
C THR A 139 11.66 13.03 -1.28
N SER A 140 12.88 12.74 -0.84
CA SER A 140 13.75 11.72 -1.38
C SER A 140 14.15 10.71 -0.31
N PHE A 141 14.80 9.63 -0.73
CA PHE A 141 15.33 8.58 0.14
C PHE A 141 16.81 8.36 -0.15
N ILE A 142 17.63 8.25 0.89
CA ILE A 142 19.03 7.85 0.74
C ILE A 142 19.11 6.33 0.82
N ILE A 143 19.43 5.68 -0.28
CA ILE A 143 19.59 4.23 -0.39
C ILE A 143 21.03 3.93 -0.79
N ASN A 144 21.78 3.28 0.10
CA ASN A 144 23.20 2.96 -0.08
C ASN A 144 24.04 4.19 -0.49
N GLY A 145 23.83 5.31 0.20
CA GLY A 145 24.49 6.59 -0.05
C GLY A 145 23.99 7.37 -1.27
N VAL A 146 23.07 6.82 -2.05
CA VAL A 146 22.53 7.46 -3.26
C VAL A 146 21.12 7.96 -3.01
N GLU A 147 20.86 9.22 -3.37
CA GLU A 147 19.54 9.81 -3.30
C GLU A 147 18.62 9.25 -4.40
N ARG A 148 17.44 8.79 -4.00
CA ARG A 148 16.42 8.19 -4.87
C ARG A 148 15.06 8.82 -4.61
N VAL A 149 14.23 8.85 -5.64
CA VAL A 149 12.84 9.33 -5.56
C VAL A 149 11.93 8.19 -6.00
N VAL A 150 10.84 7.99 -5.27
CA VAL A 150 9.78 7.06 -5.65
C VAL A 150 8.79 7.80 -6.55
N VAL A 151 8.53 7.25 -7.73
CA VAL A 151 7.58 7.82 -8.69
C VAL A 151 6.22 7.19 -8.52
N ASN A 152 5.16 7.99 -8.71
CA ASN A 152 3.80 7.48 -8.64
C ASN A 152 3.51 6.57 -9.83
N GLN A 153 2.90 5.42 -9.55
CA GLN A 153 2.41 4.52 -10.56
C GLN A 153 0.93 4.80 -10.83
N LEU A 154 0.56 4.87 -12.11
CA LEU A 154 -0.84 4.81 -12.52
C LEU A 154 -1.20 3.38 -12.88
N HIS A 155 -2.12 2.78 -12.13
CA HIS A 155 -2.65 1.45 -12.40
C HIS A 155 -4.18 1.46 -12.43
N ARG A 156 -4.78 0.38 -12.94
CA ARG A 156 -6.24 0.23 -12.98
C ARG A 156 -6.78 0.03 -11.57
N SER A 157 -7.90 0.68 -11.25
CA SER A 157 -8.62 0.44 -10.01
C SER A 157 -9.26 -0.95 -10.02
N PRO A 158 -9.33 -1.63 -8.86
CA PRO A 158 -10.20 -2.79 -8.69
C PRO A 158 -11.65 -2.45 -9.01
N GLY A 159 -12.38 -3.41 -9.58
CA GLY A 159 -13.78 -3.22 -9.96
C GLY A 159 -14.20 -4.07 -11.14
N VAL A 160 -15.36 -3.73 -11.70
CA VAL A 160 -15.91 -4.39 -12.89
C VAL A 160 -15.77 -3.44 -14.08
N ILE A 161 -15.12 -3.93 -15.14
CA ILE A 161 -14.92 -3.18 -16.39
C ILE A 161 -15.63 -3.93 -17.52
N PHE A 162 -16.53 -3.24 -18.19
CA PHE A 162 -17.13 -3.71 -19.44
C PHE A 162 -16.40 -3.09 -20.62
N LYS A 163 -16.15 -3.91 -21.65
CA LYS A 163 -15.60 -3.44 -22.91
C LYS A 163 -16.38 -4.01 -24.08
N GLU A 164 -16.36 -3.27 -25.16
CA GLU A 164 -16.92 -3.62 -26.45
C GLU A 164 -15.77 -3.60 -27.47
N GLU A 165 -15.60 -4.70 -28.20
CA GLU A 165 -14.55 -4.85 -29.22
C GLU A 165 -15.16 -5.49 -30.48
N GLU A 166 -14.71 -5.09 -31.67
CA GLU A 166 -15.15 -5.70 -32.93
C GLU A 166 -14.53 -7.10 -33.09
N SER A 167 -15.34 -8.06 -33.53
CA SER A 167 -14.88 -9.43 -33.80
C SER A 167 -13.87 -9.45 -34.93
N THR A 168 -12.71 -10.05 -34.67
CA THR A 168 -11.65 -10.26 -35.69
C THR A 168 -12.01 -11.34 -36.71
N THR A 169 -12.98 -12.21 -36.42
CA THR A 169 -13.24 -13.44 -37.18
C THR A 169 -14.61 -13.43 -37.87
N SER A 170 -15.54 -12.59 -37.41
CA SER A 170 -16.89 -12.52 -37.96
C SER A 170 -17.18 -11.05 -38.26
N GLY A 171 -17.27 -10.71 -39.54
CA GLY A 171 -17.41 -9.32 -39.99
C GLY A 171 -18.48 -8.54 -39.22
N ASN A 172 -18.09 -7.38 -38.70
CA ASN A 172 -18.93 -6.39 -38.01
C ASN A 172 -19.74 -6.87 -36.79
N LYS A 173 -19.44 -8.03 -36.20
CA LYS A 173 -20.11 -8.43 -34.95
C LYS A 173 -19.37 -7.87 -33.73
N LEU A 174 -20.10 -7.13 -32.90
CA LEU A 174 -19.59 -6.59 -31.64
C LEU A 174 -19.52 -7.71 -30.59
N ILE A 175 -18.39 -7.78 -29.88
CA ILE A 175 -18.15 -8.70 -28.78
C ILE A 175 -18.07 -7.92 -27.49
N TYR A 176 -18.89 -8.30 -26.53
CA TYR A 176 -18.88 -7.73 -25.19
C TYR A 176 -18.02 -8.58 -24.25
N THR A 177 -17.20 -7.91 -23.46
CA THR A 177 -16.40 -8.54 -22.41
C THR A 177 -16.63 -7.85 -21.07
N GLY A 178 -16.76 -8.64 -20.01
CA GLY A 178 -16.80 -8.19 -18.63
C GLY A 178 -15.54 -8.66 -17.90
N GLN A 179 -14.86 -7.78 -17.18
CA GLN A 179 -13.65 -8.10 -16.42
C GLN A 179 -13.88 -7.73 -14.96
N ILE A 180 -13.72 -8.70 -14.07
CA ILE A 180 -13.71 -8.46 -12.63
C ILE A 180 -12.24 -8.44 -12.20
N ILE A 181 -11.78 -7.26 -11.81
CA ILE A 181 -10.41 -6.99 -11.36
C ILE A 181 -10.47 -6.88 -9.84
N PRO A 182 -10.03 -7.91 -9.09
CA PRO A 182 -9.96 -7.81 -7.64
C PRO A 182 -8.76 -6.96 -7.22
N ASP A 183 -8.82 -6.41 -6.01
CA ASP A 183 -7.66 -5.79 -5.36
C ASP A 183 -6.55 -6.80 -5.10
N ARG A 184 -6.92 -7.99 -4.61
CA ARG A 184 -6.03 -9.15 -4.44
C ARG A 184 -6.72 -10.41 -4.95
N GLY A 185 -6.03 -11.19 -5.77
CA GLY A 185 -6.50 -12.51 -6.22
C GLY A 185 -6.56 -12.67 -7.73
N SER A 186 -7.38 -13.62 -8.18
CA SER A 186 -7.47 -14.01 -9.59
C SER A 186 -8.45 -13.12 -10.36
N TRP A 187 -8.05 -12.69 -11.54
CA TRP A 187 -8.91 -11.92 -12.43
C TRP A 187 -9.90 -12.85 -13.12
N LEU A 188 -11.18 -12.48 -13.10
CA LEU A 188 -12.24 -13.17 -13.82
C LEU A 188 -12.58 -12.39 -15.07
N TYR A 189 -12.74 -13.09 -16.18
CA TYR A 189 -13.17 -12.48 -17.42
C TYR A 189 -14.34 -13.27 -17.98
N PHE A 190 -15.34 -12.54 -18.43
CA PHE A 190 -16.51 -13.03 -19.15
C PHE A 190 -16.43 -12.47 -20.56
N GLU A 191 -16.68 -13.31 -21.56
CA GLU A 191 -16.68 -12.89 -22.96
C GLU A 191 -17.72 -13.65 -23.76
N TYR A 192 -18.39 -12.95 -24.67
CA TYR A 192 -19.19 -13.59 -25.70
C TYR A 192 -18.30 -14.05 -26.85
N ASP A 193 -18.61 -15.20 -27.42
CA ASP A 193 -18.07 -15.65 -28.71
C ASP A 193 -18.95 -15.14 -29.87
N PRO A 194 -18.50 -15.11 -31.13
CA PRO A 194 -19.35 -14.70 -32.25
C PRO A 194 -20.63 -15.54 -32.44
N LYS A 195 -20.74 -16.69 -31.78
CA LYS A 195 -21.94 -17.54 -31.72
C LYS A 195 -22.89 -17.19 -30.56
N ASP A 196 -22.69 -16.07 -29.88
CA ASP A 196 -23.46 -15.62 -28.70
C ASP A 196 -23.39 -16.58 -27.51
N ILE A 197 -22.33 -17.39 -27.45
CA ILE A 197 -22.05 -18.27 -26.31
C ILE A 197 -21.19 -17.52 -25.31
N LEU A 198 -21.63 -17.48 -24.06
CA LEU A 198 -20.92 -16.84 -22.97
C LEU A 198 -19.86 -17.79 -22.37
N TYR A 199 -18.62 -17.33 -22.33
CA TYR A 199 -17.49 -18.04 -21.74
C TYR A 199 -16.93 -17.26 -20.54
N MET A 200 -16.33 -18.00 -19.60
CA MET A 200 -15.51 -17.48 -18.53
C MET A 200 -14.06 -17.95 -18.69
N ARG A 201 -13.12 -17.13 -18.22
CA ARG A 201 -11.70 -17.48 -18.05
C ARG A 201 -11.16 -16.89 -16.75
N ILE A 202 -10.29 -17.65 -16.09
CA ILE A 202 -9.62 -17.24 -14.86
C ILE A 202 -8.16 -16.93 -15.22
N ASN A 203 -7.64 -15.75 -14.85
CA ASN A 203 -6.25 -15.34 -15.09
C ASN A 203 -5.78 -15.51 -16.56
N LYS A 204 -6.67 -15.23 -17.52
CA LYS A 204 -6.41 -15.43 -18.97
C LYS A 204 -6.02 -16.86 -19.37
N ARG A 205 -6.41 -17.87 -18.58
CA ARG A 205 -6.27 -19.29 -18.93
C ARG A 205 -7.37 -19.73 -19.92
N ARG A 206 -7.50 -21.05 -20.11
CA ARG A 206 -8.48 -21.69 -21.02
C ARG A 206 -9.89 -21.16 -20.78
N LYS A 207 -10.62 -20.90 -21.88
CA LYS A 207 -12.04 -20.57 -21.88
C LYS A 207 -12.87 -21.78 -21.47
N VAL A 208 -13.81 -21.57 -20.56
CA VAL A 208 -14.79 -22.56 -20.11
C VAL A 208 -16.20 -21.98 -20.26
N PRO A 209 -17.21 -22.76 -20.68
CA PRO A 209 -18.60 -22.32 -20.62
C PRO A 209 -18.96 -21.83 -19.22
N VAL A 210 -19.73 -20.74 -19.11
CA VAL A 210 -20.12 -20.18 -17.80
C VAL A 210 -20.97 -21.13 -16.95
N THR A 211 -21.61 -22.13 -17.57
CA THR A 211 -22.49 -23.09 -16.91
C THR A 211 -21.77 -24.26 -16.23
N ILE A 212 -20.44 -24.36 -16.35
CA ILE A 212 -19.64 -25.36 -15.60
C ILE A 212 -19.57 -24.97 -14.14
#